data_AF-A0A7W9U7H9-F1
#
_entry.id   AF-A0A7W9U7H9-F1
#
_cell.length_a   1.000
_cell.length_b   1.000
_cell.length_c   1.000
_cell.angle_alpha   90.00
_cell.angle_beta   90.00
_cell.angle_gamma   90.00
#
_symmetry.space_group_name_H-M   'P 1'
#
loop_
_entity.id
_entity.type
_entity.pdbx_description
1 polymer ?
#
loop_
_entity_poly.entity_id
_entity_poly.type
_entity_poly.pdbx_seq_one_letter_code
_entity_poly.pdbx_strand_id
1 'polypeptide(L)'
;MKAAELISALSQKLGTTSQSELANVLGITVGTLINWKNRDEDLSALQVASALAKSRSAAVRKSQFDTIQPIVELYAISRCESPKSAGWLVFNGGVSANLYAKGLRDALCESYGIYIFYDSRGSALYVGKAKEQTIWKEMNLAYNRKRDIQKISLVNHPNRNQEFKPGYEKLRQPKDTQLELFDLACYFSAYHIDDGMIDDLEALMVRGFINDLLNVRIETFSHAR
;
A
#
# COMPACT_ATOMS: atom_id res chain seq x y z
N MET A 1 -23.00 -20.03 -33.50
CA MET A 1 -22.71 -20.48 -32.12
C MET A 1 -23.88 -20.08 -31.24
N LYS A 2 -24.48 -21.04 -30.51
CA LYS A 2 -25.60 -20.76 -29.61
C LYS A 2 -25.14 -19.83 -28.48
N ALA A 3 -25.83 -18.71 -28.32
CA ALA A 3 -25.49 -17.69 -27.33
C ALA A 3 -25.47 -18.23 -25.89
N ALA A 4 -26.43 -19.11 -25.56
CA ALA A 4 -26.55 -19.71 -24.24
C ALA A 4 -25.34 -20.57 -23.87
N GLU A 5 -24.80 -21.35 -24.81
CA GLU A 5 -23.62 -22.19 -24.59
C GLU A 5 -22.37 -21.33 -24.33
N LEU A 6 -22.17 -20.29 -25.15
CA LEU A 6 -21.06 -19.37 -24.99
C LEU A 6 -21.13 -18.62 -23.65
N ILE A 7 -22.31 -18.09 -23.29
CA ILE A 7 -22.51 -17.36 -22.03
C ILE A 7 -22.23 -18.28 -20.83
N SER A 8 -22.70 -19.53 -20.87
CA SER A 8 -22.43 -20.51 -19.81
C SER A 8 -20.93 -20.78 -19.66
N ALA A 9 -20.24 -21.03 -20.77
CA ALA A 9 -18.80 -21.27 -20.78
C ALA A 9 -17.99 -20.06 -20.28
N LEU A 10 -18.40 -18.85 -20.69
CA LEU A 10 -17.78 -17.59 -20.24
C LEU A 10 -17.99 -17.37 -18.75
N SER A 11 -19.21 -17.53 -18.23
CA SER A 11 -19.48 -17.40 -16.79
C SER A 11 -18.60 -18.34 -15.97
N GLN A 12 -18.48 -19.60 -16.41
CA GLN A 12 -17.67 -20.59 -15.71
C GLN A 12 -16.18 -20.26 -15.78
N LYS A 13 -15.67 -19.87 -16.95
CA LYS A 13 -14.25 -19.56 -17.13
C LYS A 13 -13.82 -18.26 -16.48
N LEU A 14 -14.71 -17.27 -16.43
CA LEU A 14 -14.46 -15.96 -15.83
C LEU A 14 -14.87 -15.91 -14.34
N GLY A 15 -15.43 -17.00 -13.80
CA GLY A 15 -15.80 -17.11 -12.40
C GLY A 15 -16.96 -16.20 -11.97
N THR A 16 -17.78 -15.73 -12.90
CA THR A 16 -18.85 -14.76 -12.60
C THR A 16 -20.13 -15.46 -12.13
N THR A 17 -20.73 -14.96 -11.06
CA THR A 17 -21.91 -15.55 -10.39
C THR A 17 -23.23 -14.92 -10.82
N SER A 18 -23.18 -13.76 -11.49
CA SER A 18 -24.39 -13.03 -11.94
C SER A 18 -24.25 -12.49 -13.36
N GLN A 19 -25.39 -12.21 -14.00
CA GLN A 19 -25.42 -11.59 -15.33
C GLN A 19 -24.83 -10.18 -15.33
N SER A 20 -25.02 -9.43 -14.24
CA SER A 20 -24.43 -8.10 -14.07
C SER A 20 -22.90 -8.17 -14.04
N GLU A 21 -22.36 -9.14 -13.32
CA GLU A 21 -20.93 -9.38 -13.22
C GLU A 21 -20.33 -9.80 -14.57
N LEU A 22 -20.97 -10.76 -15.26
CA LEU A 22 -20.53 -11.18 -16.59
C LEU A 22 -20.57 -10.02 -17.60
N ALA A 23 -21.65 -9.24 -17.63
CA ALA A 23 -21.78 -8.10 -18.53
C ALA A 23 -20.65 -7.07 -18.29
N ASN A 24 -20.32 -6.82 -17.02
CA ASN A 24 -19.23 -5.93 -16.65
C ASN A 24 -17.87 -6.45 -17.13
N VAL A 25 -17.56 -7.74 -16.91
CA VAL A 25 -16.31 -8.37 -17.38
C VAL A 25 -16.21 -8.35 -18.92
N LEU A 26 -17.34 -8.52 -19.62
CA LEU A 26 -17.39 -8.47 -21.08
C LEU A 26 -17.39 -7.04 -21.64
N GLY A 27 -17.51 -6.01 -20.79
CA GLY A 27 -17.60 -4.62 -21.24
C GLY A 27 -18.86 -4.32 -22.06
N ILE A 28 -19.96 -5.05 -21.80
CA ILE A 28 -21.26 -4.87 -22.45
C ILE A 28 -22.34 -4.53 -21.42
N THR A 29 -23.51 -4.08 -21.88
CA THR A 29 -24.64 -3.84 -20.98
C THR A 29 -25.35 -5.14 -20.63
N VAL A 30 -25.97 -5.21 -19.44
CA VAL A 30 -26.82 -6.34 -19.05
C VAL A 30 -27.93 -6.58 -20.07
N GLY A 31 -28.51 -5.51 -20.64
CA GLY A 31 -29.51 -5.62 -21.72
C GLY A 31 -28.96 -6.29 -22.99
N THR A 32 -27.71 -6.04 -23.36
CA THR A 32 -27.06 -6.73 -24.50
C THR A 32 -26.93 -8.22 -24.22
N LEU A 33 -26.53 -8.59 -22.99
CA LEU A 33 -26.40 -9.98 -22.57
C LEU A 33 -27.76 -10.70 -22.53
N ILE A 34 -28.81 -10.03 -22.03
CA ILE A 34 -30.18 -10.55 -22.03
C ILE A 34 -30.68 -10.77 -23.47
N ASN A 35 -30.41 -9.81 -24.36
CA ASN A 35 -30.78 -9.93 -25.77
C ASN A 35 -30.08 -11.11 -26.44
N TRP A 36 -28.81 -11.36 -26.12
CA TRP A 36 -28.09 -12.54 -26.60
C TRP A 36 -28.71 -13.83 -26.09
N LYS A 37 -29.13 -13.88 -24.82
CA LYS A 37 -29.74 -15.07 -24.23
C LYS A 37 -31.14 -15.37 -24.77
N ASN A 38 -31.93 -14.33 -25.05
CA ASN A 38 -33.35 -14.45 -25.39
C ASN A 38 -33.61 -14.57 -26.89
N ARG A 39 -32.65 -14.18 -27.74
CA ARG A 39 -32.74 -14.43 -29.18
C ARG A 39 -32.34 -15.88 -29.44
N ASP A 40 -33.21 -16.66 -30.07
CA ASP A 40 -32.86 -17.99 -30.60
C ASP A 40 -32.06 -17.86 -31.91
N GLU A 41 -31.10 -16.95 -31.91
CA GLU A 41 -30.21 -16.66 -33.03
C GLU A 41 -28.79 -17.03 -32.63
N ASP A 42 -28.03 -17.51 -33.59
CA ASP A 42 -26.60 -17.72 -33.40
C ASP A 42 -25.88 -16.38 -33.31
N LEU A 43 -24.94 -16.27 -32.36
CA LEU A 43 -24.06 -15.11 -32.32
C LEU A 43 -23.16 -15.11 -33.56
N SER A 44 -23.14 -13.97 -34.25
CA SER A 44 -22.21 -13.73 -35.35
C SER A 44 -20.77 -13.62 -34.84
N ALA A 45 -19.81 -13.98 -35.70
CA ALA A 45 -18.39 -13.80 -35.40
C ALA A 45 -18.05 -12.34 -35.01
N LEU A 46 -18.72 -11.37 -35.64
CA LEU A 46 -18.54 -9.94 -35.36
C LEU A 46 -19.00 -9.57 -33.94
N GLN A 47 -20.13 -10.11 -33.47
CA GLN A 47 -20.62 -9.87 -32.11
C GLN A 47 -19.66 -10.43 -31.06
N VAL A 48 -19.13 -11.63 -31.29
CA VAL A 48 -18.14 -12.27 -30.40
C VAL A 48 -16.84 -11.46 -30.40
N ALA A 49 -16.30 -11.12 -31.57
CA ALA A 49 -15.08 -10.31 -31.70
C ALA A 49 -15.23 -8.94 -31.01
N SER A 50 -16.38 -8.29 -31.18
CA SER A 50 -16.68 -7.00 -30.54
C SER A 50 -16.72 -7.10 -29.01
N ALA A 51 -17.33 -8.16 -28.46
CA ALA A 51 -17.34 -8.37 -27.01
C ALA A 51 -15.95 -8.70 -26.46
N LEU A 52 -15.13 -9.45 -27.19
CA LEU A 52 -13.72 -9.68 -26.79
C LEU A 52 -12.92 -8.36 -26.77
N ALA A 53 -13.08 -7.51 -27.79
CA ALA A 53 -12.43 -6.22 -27.83
C ALA A 53 -12.88 -5.29 -26.69
N LYS A 54 -14.19 -5.30 -26.37
CA LYS A 54 -14.76 -4.54 -25.24
C LYS A 54 -14.29 -5.08 -23.89
N SER A 55 -14.27 -6.40 -23.71
CA SER A 55 -13.77 -7.04 -22.50
C SER A 55 -12.30 -6.70 -22.25
N ARG A 56 -11.44 -6.76 -23.29
CA ARG A 56 -10.05 -6.31 -23.20
C ARG A 56 -9.96 -4.84 -22.76
N SER A 57 -10.77 -3.97 -23.36
CA SER A 57 -10.78 -2.54 -23.02
C SER A 57 -11.26 -2.29 -21.59
N ALA A 58 -12.27 -3.04 -21.14
CA ALA A 58 -12.78 -2.99 -19.77
C ALA A 58 -11.75 -3.49 -18.75
N ALA A 59 -11.02 -4.57 -19.07
CA ALA A 59 -9.95 -5.09 -18.23
C ALA A 59 -8.80 -4.09 -18.08
N VAL A 60 -8.36 -3.46 -19.18
CA VAL A 60 -7.33 -2.40 -19.14
C VAL A 60 -7.80 -1.24 -18.29
N ARG A 61 -9.05 -0.78 -18.50
CA ARG A 61 -9.63 0.31 -17.71
C ARG A 61 -9.67 -0.04 -16.22
N LYS A 62 -10.17 -1.25 -15.88
CA LYS A 62 -10.25 -1.72 -14.50
C LYS A 62 -8.87 -1.74 -13.85
N SER A 63 -7.86 -2.30 -14.52
CA SER A 63 -6.49 -2.29 -14.02
C SER A 63 -6.00 -0.87 -13.76
N GLN A 64 -6.20 0.07 -14.70
CA GLN A 64 -5.75 1.45 -14.50
C GLN A 64 -6.37 2.15 -13.27
N PHE A 65 -7.59 1.80 -12.87
CA PHE A 65 -8.27 2.41 -11.73
C PHE A 65 -8.03 1.67 -10.40
N ASP A 66 -7.93 0.35 -10.45
CA ASP A 66 -7.89 -0.48 -9.24
C ASP A 66 -6.47 -0.83 -8.81
N THR A 67 -5.48 -0.67 -9.70
CA THR A 67 -4.09 -1.04 -9.40
C THR A 67 -3.46 -0.21 -8.29
N ILE A 68 -3.91 1.03 -8.04
CA ILE A 68 -3.41 1.88 -6.95
C ILE A 68 -4.59 2.45 -6.19
N GLN A 69 -4.76 2.02 -4.94
CA GLN A 69 -5.86 2.47 -4.09
C GLN A 69 -5.30 3.06 -2.78
N PRO A 70 -5.50 4.36 -2.50
CA PRO A 70 -5.08 4.96 -1.25
C PRO A 70 -5.89 4.40 -0.09
N ILE A 71 -5.21 3.93 0.95
CA ILE A 71 -5.82 3.51 2.21
C ILE A 71 -5.84 4.69 3.17
N VAL A 72 -4.70 5.35 3.31
CA VAL A 72 -4.54 6.56 4.13
C VAL A 72 -3.35 7.38 3.63
N GLU A 73 -3.45 8.70 3.76
CA GLU A 73 -2.40 9.63 3.33
C GLU A 73 -2.04 10.57 4.48
N LEU A 74 -0.73 10.72 4.73
CA LEU A 74 -0.17 11.62 5.74
C LEU A 74 -0.83 11.46 7.13
N TYR A 75 -1.10 10.22 7.53
CA TYR A 75 -1.64 9.92 8.84
C TYR A 75 -0.61 10.17 9.93
N ALA A 76 -0.97 10.95 10.95
CA ALA A 76 -0.08 11.29 12.05
C ALA A 76 0.27 10.05 12.89
N ILE A 77 1.57 9.82 13.07
CA ILE A 77 2.09 8.72 13.86
C ILE A 77 1.92 9.06 15.34
N SER A 78 1.14 8.24 16.04
CA SER A 78 0.99 8.29 17.49
C SER A 78 1.67 7.06 18.06
N ARG A 79 3.01 7.09 18.08
CA ARG A 79 3.85 5.97 18.51
C ARG A 79 3.39 5.40 19.85
N CYS A 80 3.14 4.09 19.89
CA CYS A 80 2.79 3.39 21.12
C CYS A 80 3.59 2.08 21.22
N GLU A 81 3.75 1.55 22.43
CA GLU A 81 4.41 0.26 22.59
C GLU A 81 3.58 -0.87 21.98
N SER A 82 4.27 -1.84 21.38
CA SER A 82 3.63 -3.07 20.95
C SER A 82 3.18 -3.90 22.16
N PRO A 83 2.17 -4.79 22.00
CA PRO A 83 1.91 -5.81 23.00
C PRO A 83 3.19 -6.57 23.34
N LYS A 84 3.43 -6.81 24.63
CA LYS A 84 4.65 -7.47 25.17
C LYS A 84 5.97 -6.67 25.01
N SER A 85 5.91 -5.36 24.74
CA SER A 85 7.06 -4.45 24.68
C SER A 85 8.19 -4.92 23.76
N ALA A 86 7.84 -5.58 22.65
CA ALA A 86 8.79 -6.07 21.65
C ALA A 86 9.28 -4.99 20.67
N GLY A 87 8.65 -3.81 20.69
CA GLY A 87 9.00 -2.66 19.86
C GLY A 87 7.91 -1.60 19.86
N TRP A 88 7.94 -0.73 18.87
CA TRP A 88 6.99 0.36 18.66
C TRP A 88 5.97 0.02 17.57
N LEU A 89 4.75 0.50 17.74
CA LEU A 89 3.74 0.56 16.70
C LEU A 89 3.57 2.01 16.24
N VAL A 90 3.22 2.20 14.97
CA VAL A 90 2.97 3.53 14.38
C VAL A 90 1.72 4.21 14.97
N PHE A 91 0.75 3.43 15.43
CA PHE A 91 -0.40 3.91 16.23
C PHE A 91 -1.06 2.76 16.99
N ASN A 92 -1.88 3.09 18.00
CA ASN A 92 -2.69 2.10 18.71
C ASN A 92 -3.97 1.78 17.93
N GLY A 93 -4.05 0.60 17.32
CA GLY A 93 -5.26 0.04 16.71
C GLY A 93 -5.90 -1.10 17.52
N GLY A 94 -5.59 -1.18 18.82
CA GLY A 94 -6.06 -2.23 19.72
C GLY A 94 -7.48 -2.02 20.26
N VAL A 95 -7.84 -2.77 21.31
CA VAL A 95 -9.19 -2.75 21.91
C VAL A 95 -9.59 -1.37 22.43
N SER A 96 -8.65 -0.62 23.00
CA SER A 96 -8.86 0.73 23.54
C SER A 96 -8.86 1.84 22.47
N ALA A 97 -8.59 1.51 21.20
CA ALA A 97 -8.55 2.49 20.12
C ALA A 97 -9.96 2.94 19.70
N ASN A 98 -10.04 4.14 19.11
CA ASN A 98 -11.27 4.66 18.52
C ASN A 98 -11.66 3.88 17.24
N LEU A 99 -12.89 4.07 16.76
CA LEU A 99 -13.41 3.34 15.59
C LEU A 99 -12.60 3.61 14.32
N TYR A 100 -12.11 4.83 14.13
CA TYR A 100 -11.31 5.20 12.96
C TYR A 100 -9.97 4.43 12.93
N ALA A 101 -9.23 4.43 14.04
CA ALA A 101 -7.96 3.73 14.15
C ALA A 101 -8.12 2.21 14.03
N LYS A 102 -9.22 1.65 14.53
CA LYS A 102 -9.56 0.23 14.33
C LYS A 102 -9.78 -0.08 12.86
N GLY A 103 -10.66 0.68 12.19
CA GLY A 103 -10.93 0.50 10.76
C GLY A 103 -9.69 0.68 9.89
N LEU A 104 -8.82 1.66 10.21
CA LEU A 104 -7.55 1.86 9.53
C LEU A 104 -6.62 0.66 9.73
N ARG A 105 -6.46 0.17 10.97
CA ARG A 105 -5.65 -1.02 11.23
C ARG A 105 -6.18 -2.23 10.45
N ASP A 106 -7.49 -2.43 10.43
CA ASP A 106 -8.12 -3.57 9.76
C ASP A 106 -7.85 -3.51 8.25
N ALA A 107 -8.05 -2.35 7.63
CA ALA A 107 -7.70 -2.14 6.21
C ALA A 107 -6.21 -2.41 5.92
N LEU A 108 -5.30 -1.96 6.78
CA LEU A 108 -3.86 -2.23 6.66
C LEU A 108 -3.50 -3.71 6.93
N CYS A 109 -4.31 -4.42 7.70
CA CYS A 109 -4.16 -5.86 7.96
C CYS A 109 -4.69 -6.72 6.81
N GLU A 110 -5.58 -6.20 5.98
CA GLU A 110 -6.16 -6.90 4.83
C GLU A 110 -5.44 -6.57 3.51
N SER A 111 -4.63 -5.52 3.51
CA SER A 111 -3.99 -5.00 2.30
C SER A 111 -2.51 -5.35 2.18
N TYR A 112 -2.08 -5.48 0.93
CA TYR A 112 -0.70 -5.55 0.46
C TYR A 112 -0.43 -4.36 -0.45
N GLY A 113 0.81 -3.88 -0.55
CA GLY A 113 1.13 -2.72 -1.38
C GLY A 113 2.34 -1.94 -0.90
N ILE A 114 2.25 -0.61 -0.95
CA ILE A 114 3.34 0.31 -0.65
C ILE A 114 2.98 1.21 0.54
N TYR A 115 3.96 1.50 1.39
CA TYR A 115 3.85 2.48 2.45
C TYR A 115 5.03 3.46 2.41
N ILE A 116 4.78 4.68 2.90
CA ILE A 116 5.74 5.78 2.89
C ILE A 116 5.75 6.40 4.28
N PHE A 117 6.93 6.61 4.84
CA PHE A 117 7.13 7.38 6.06
C PHE A 117 7.61 8.79 5.74
N TYR A 118 7.15 9.78 6.51
CA TYR A 118 7.49 11.18 6.32
C TYR A 118 7.99 11.83 7.61
N ASP A 119 8.85 12.83 7.48
CA ASP A 119 9.28 13.68 8.59
C ASP A 119 8.20 14.68 9.02
N SER A 120 8.50 15.52 10.01
CA SER A 120 7.59 16.56 10.49
C SER A 120 7.25 17.65 9.47
N ARG A 121 7.98 17.75 8.36
CA ARG A 121 7.73 18.68 7.25
C ARG A 121 6.92 18.02 6.13
N GLY A 122 6.57 16.74 6.26
CA GLY A 122 5.93 15.96 5.20
C GLY A 122 6.89 15.53 4.08
N SER A 123 8.20 15.60 4.30
CA SER A 123 9.20 15.10 3.35
C SER A 123 9.33 13.59 3.48
N ALA A 124 9.32 12.86 2.36
CA ALA A 124 9.44 11.41 2.36
C ALA A 124 10.81 10.98 2.91
N LEU A 125 10.80 10.11 3.93
CA LEU A 125 11.99 9.56 4.57
C LEU A 125 12.27 8.14 4.11
N TYR A 126 11.23 7.35 3.84
CA TYR A 126 11.39 5.94 3.51
C TYR A 126 10.18 5.45 2.71
N VAL A 127 10.44 4.64 1.70
CA VAL A 127 9.42 3.89 0.96
C VAL A 127 9.66 2.41 1.18
N GLY A 128 8.60 1.65 1.48
CA GLY A 128 8.71 0.20 1.59
C GLY A 128 7.54 -0.51 0.92
N LYS A 129 7.81 -1.72 0.43
CA LYS A 129 6.78 -2.64 -0.02
C LYS A 129 6.35 -3.64 1.02
N ALA A 130 5.12 -4.10 0.91
CA ALA A 130 4.51 -5.16 1.70
C ALA A 130 3.83 -6.15 0.73
N LYS A 131 4.60 -7.14 0.26
CA LYS A 131 4.17 -8.16 -0.71
C LYS A 131 4.00 -9.54 -0.06
N GLU A 132 4.99 -9.98 0.68
CA GLU A 132 4.98 -11.28 1.39
C GLU A 132 4.13 -11.26 2.67
N GLN A 133 3.81 -10.07 3.15
CA GLN A 133 2.98 -9.87 4.33
C GLN A 133 2.24 -8.54 4.24
N THR A 134 1.23 -8.40 5.10
CA THR A 134 0.32 -7.26 5.09
C THR A 134 1.05 -5.96 5.39
N ILE A 135 0.51 -4.83 4.89
CA ILE A 135 1.07 -3.50 5.12
C ILE A 135 1.28 -3.26 6.61
N TRP A 136 0.29 -3.60 7.45
CA TRP A 136 0.40 -3.45 8.89
C TRP A 136 1.63 -4.14 9.48
N LYS A 137 1.91 -5.38 9.07
CA LYS A 137 3.05 -6.15 9.60
C LYS A 137 4.38 -5.56 9.13
N GLU A 138 4.56 -5.39 7.82
CA GLU A 138 5.85 -4.93 7.28
C GLU A 138 6.16 -3.49 7.67
N MET A 139 5.17 -2.60 7.64
CA MET A 139 5.35 -1.21 8.03
C MET A 139 5.84 -1.09 9.48
N ASN A 140 5.23 -1.83 10.42
CA ASN A 140 5.67 -1.81 11.82
C ASN A 140 7.05 -2.48 12.00
N LEU A 141 7.39 -3.54 11.24
CA LEU A 141 8.75 -4.09 11.27
C LEU A 141 9.79 -3.09 10.76
N ALA A 142 9.51 -2.44 9.63
CA ALA A 142 10.39 -1.44 9.04
C ALA A 142 10.55 -0.20 9.92
N TYR A 143 9.51 0.16 10.68
CA TYR A 143 9.52 1.25 11.65
C TYR A 143 10.54 1.02 12.78
N ASN A 144 10.76 -0.23 13.19
CA ASN A 144 11.69 -0.63 14.25
C ASN A 144 13.06 -1.12 13.75
N ARG A 145 13.28 -1.16 12.43
CA ARG A 145 14.50 -1.72 11.87
C ARG A 145 15.67 -0.76 12.09
N LYS A 146 16.70 -1.24 12.77
CA LYS A 146 17.99 -0.53 12.91
C LYS A 146 18.60 -0.27 11.54
N ARG A 147 19.02 0.96 11.30
CA ARG A 147 19.66 1.40 10.06
C ARG A 147 20.87 2.25 10.42
N ASP A 148 22.03 1.92 9.86
CA ASP A 148 23.32 2.60 10.14
C ASP A 148 23.55 3.87 9.32
N ILE A 149 22.48 4.45 8.76
CA ILE A 149 22.60 5.41 7.65
C ILE A 149 22.50 6.86 8.16
N GLN A 150 21.75 7.11 9.24
CA GLN A 150 21.46 8.47 9.68
C GLN A 150 22.00 8.76 11.07
N LYS A 151 23.02 9.63 11.11
CA LYS A 151 23.56 10.21 12.33
C LYS A 151 23.18 11.69 12.38
N ILE A 152 22.61 12.12 13.49
CA ILE A 152 22.33 13.53 13.78
C ILE A 152 23.14 13.91 15.00
N SER A 153 23.84 15.06 14.95
CA SER A 153 24.55 15.57 16.11
C SER A 153 23.54 16.13 17.10
N LEU A 154 23.34 15.42 18.22
CA LEU A 154 22.43 15.78 19.30
C LEU A 154 23.18 15.93 20.61
N VAL A 155 22.58 16.70 21.51
CA VAL A 155 23.03 16.80 22.89
C VAL A 155 22.30 15.74 23.73
N ASN A 156 23.04 14.98 24.54
CA ASN A 156 22.42 14.03 25.45
C ASN A 156 21.76 14.74 26.64
N HIS A 157 20.45 14.58 26.78
CA HIS A 157 19.69 15.01 27.94
C HIS A 157 19.49 13.83 28.91
N PRO A 158 19.88 13.95 30.19
CA PRO A 158 19.76 12.85 31.13
C PRO A 158 18.29 12.53 31.43
N ASN A 159 17.93 11.24 31.32
CA ASN A 159 16.60 10.71 31.66
C ASN A 159 16.46 10.31 33.14
N ARG A 160 17.55 10.39 33.92
CA ARG A 160 17.55 10.04 35.35
C ARG A 160 17.06 11.23 36.17
N ASN A 161 16.48 10.96 37.33
CA ASN A 161 16.09 12.01 38.28
C ASN A 161 17.35 12.67 38.87
N GLN A 162 17.71 13.85 38.36
CA GLN A 162 18.87 14.63 38.78
C GLN A 162 18.58 16.12 38.64
N GLU A 163 19.35 16.94 39.37
CA GLU A 163 19.23 18.39 39.33
C GLU A 163 19.44 18.92 37.90
N PHE A 164 18.52 19.78 37.46
CA PHE A 164 18.60 20.45 36.18
C PHE A 164 19.70 21.52 36.20
N LYS A 165 20.61 21.44 35.23
CA LYS A 165 21.61 22.49 35.00
C LYS A 165 21.42 23.11 33.61
N PRO A 166 21.25 24.43 33.54
CA PRO A 166 21.09 25.14 32.28
C PRO A 166 22.39 25.13 31.46
N GLY A 167 22.28 25.35 30.15
CA GLY A 167 23.42 25.27 29.23
C GLY A 167 24.53 26.27 29.51
N TYR A 168 24.20 27.44 30.06
CA TYR A 168 25.18 28.47 30.44
C TYR A 168 26.01 28.08 31.69
N GLU A 169 25.52 27.17 32.53
CA GLU A 169 26.27 26.63 33.67
C GLU A 169 27.01 25.34 33.32
N LYS A 170 26.39 24.48 32.50
CA LYS A 170 26.98 23.22 32.06
C LYS A 170 26.72 23.01 30.57
N LEU A 171 27.71 23.38 29.78
CA LEU A 171 27.73 23.09 28.35
C LEU A 171 27.74 21.57 28.13
N ARG A 172 26.81 21.09 27.31
CA ARG A 172 26.73 19.70 26.90
C ARG A 172 27.28 19.60 25.48
N GLN A 173 28.20 18.68 25.26
CA GLN A 173 28.82 18.47 23.95
C GLN A 173 27.84 17.78 23.00
N PRO A 174 27.62 18.33 21.79
CA PRO A 174 26.94 17.62 20.72
C PRO A 174 27.71 16.34 20.37
N LYS A 175 26.97 15.25 20.15
CA LYS A 175 27.51 13.96 19.73
C LYS A 175 26.65 13.38 18.62
N ASP A 176 27.30 12.71 17.69
CA ASP A 176 26.62 11.97 16.65
C ASP A 176 25.79 10.85 17.28
N THR A 177 24.48 10.97 17.10
CA THR A 177 23.46 10.05 17.59
C THR A 177 22.82 9.40 16.40
N GLN A 178 22.82 8.07 16.37
CA GLN A 178 22.11 7.31 15.36
C GLN A 178 20.62 7.34 15.70
N LEU A 179 19.81 7.80 14.75
CA LEU A 179 18.36 7.84 14.90
C LEU A 179 17.72 6.76 14.02
N GLU A 180 16.72 6.09 14.57
CA GLU A 180 15.96 5.08 13.85
C GLU A 180 14.74 5.72 13.18
N LEU A 181 14.04 4.96 12.32
CA LEU A 181 12.89 5.50 11.59
C LEU A 181 11.77 5.95 12.54
N PHE A 182 11.61 5.26 13.68
CA PHE A 182 10.66 5.65 14.73
C PHE A 182 11.02 6.93 15.49
N ASP A 183 12.25 7.41 15.37
CA ASP A 183 12.68 8.68 15.97
C ASP A 183 12.38 9.86 15.05
N LEU A 184 12.22 9.61 13.75
CA LEU A 184 12.18 10.63 12.70
C LEU A 184 10.80 10.75 12.05
N ALA A 185 10.11 9.62 11.85
CA ALA A 185 8.86 9.61 11.13
C ALA A 185 7.72 10.19 11.99
N CYS A 186 7.05 11.18 11.44
CA CYS A 186 5.89 11.85 12.04
C CYS A 186 4.58 11.50 11.34
N TYR A 187 4.63 11.11 10.06
CA TYR A 187 3.46 10.71 9.29
C TYR A 187 3.72 9.46 8.47
N PHE A 188 2.66 8.76 8.06
CA PHE A 188 2.75 7.73 7.03
C PHE A 188 1.59 7.79 6.03
N SER A 189 1.84 7.30 4.83
CA SER A 189 0.82 7.01 3.82
C SER A 189 0.91 5.54 3.45
N ALA A 190 -0.22 4.94 3.10
CA ALA A 190 -0.30 3.55 2.68
C ALA A 190 -1.28 3.39 1.52
N TYR A 191 -0.88 2.57 0.55
CA TYR A 191 -1.63 2.31 -0.67
C TYR A 191 -1.72 0.81 -0.88
N HIS A 192 -2.92 0.31 -1.13
CA HIS A 192 -3.08 -1.01 -1.70
C HIS A 192 -2.64 -0.98 -3.16
N ILE A 193 -1.84 -1.96 -3.55
CA ILE A 193 -1.33 -2.10 -4.91
C ILE A 193 -1.55 -3.55 -5.36
N ASP A 194 -1.98 -3.73 -6.60
CA ASP A 194 -2.06 -5.06 -7.22
C ASP A 194 -0.68 -5.77 -7.19
N ASP A 195 -0.66 -7.06 -6.83
CA ASP A 195 0.58 -7.83 -6.61
C ASP A 195 1.61 -7.74 -7.75
N GLY A 196 1.11 -7.71 -8.99
CA GLY A 196 1.94 -7.61 -10.19
C GLY A 196 2.70 -6.29 -10.34
N MET A 197 2.29 -5.24 -9.61
CA MET A 197 2.83 -3.87 -9.74
C MET A 197 3.61 -3.39 -8.50
N ILE A 198 3.55 -4.12 -7.37
CA ILE A 198 4.18 -3.71 -6.11
C ILE A 198 5.68 -3.44 -6.30
N ASP A 199 6.40 -4.41 -6.88
CA ASP A 199 7.85 -4.33 -7.04
C ASP A 199 8.27 -3.19 -7.99
N ASP A 200 7.55 -3.02 -9.10
CA ASP A 200 7.85 -1.98 -10.09
C ASP A 200 7.57 -0.59 -9.54
N LEU A 201 6.49 -0.42 -8.76
CA LEU A 201 6.15 0.85 -8.15
C LEU A 201 7.14 1.23 -7.04
N GLU A 202 7.54 0.28 -6.19
CA GLU A 202 8.62 0.51 -5.21
C GLU A 202 9.89 0.95 -5.92
N ALA A 203 10.28 0.22 -6.97
CA ALA A 203 11.51 0.49 -7.71
C ALA A 203 11.48 1.86 -8.41
N LEU A 204 10.32 2.30 -8.90
CA LEU A 204 10.12 3.65 -9.42
C LEU A 204 10.30 4.70 -8.32
N MET A 205 9.66 4.52 -7.17
CA MET A 205 9.69 5.47 -6.07
C MET A 205 11.08 5.60 -5.44
N VAL A 206 11.74 4.48 -5.16
CA VAL A 206 13.10 4.49 -4.56
C VAL A 206 14.09 5.20 -5.48
N ARG A 207 13.96 5.04 -6.80
CA ARG A 207 14.82 5.74 -7.78
C ARG A 207 14.44 7.20 -7.98
N GLY A 208 13.15 7.52 -7.96
CA GLY A 208 12.64 8.89 -8.12
C GLY A 208 13.07 9.80 -6.97
N PHE A 209 13.22 9.24 -5.77
CA PHE A 209 13.59 9.97 -4.55
C PHE A 209 14.94 9.49 -3.97
N ILE A 210 15.87 9.11 -4.84
CA ILE A 210 17.14 8.46 -4.48
C ILE A 210 18.00 9.25 -3.47
N ASN A 211 17.92 10.59 -3.50
CA ASN A 211 18.70 11.45 -2.62
C ASN A 211 17.96 11.83 -1.32
N ASP A 212 16.66 11.58 -1.26
CA ASP A 212 15.81 11.98 -0.13
C ASP A 212 15.54 10.79 0.81
N LEU A 213 15.42 9.59 0.26
CA LEU A 213 15.04 8.39 1.00
C LEU A 213 16.21 7.74 1.75
N LEU A 214 15.89 7.17 2.91
CA LEU A 214 16.77 6.34 3.73
C LEU A 214 16.85 4.88 3.26
N ASN A 215 16.40 4.59 2.03
CA ASN A 215 16.48 3.26 1.43
C ASN A 215 17.95 2.94 1.09
N VAL A 216 18.50 1.85 1.67
CA VAL A 216 19.91 1.45 1.43
C VAL A 216 20.10 0.84 0.04
N ARG A 217 19.08 0.14 -0.46
CA ARG A 217 19.15 -0.62 -1.71
C ARG A 217 18.35 0.09 -2.78
N ILE A 218 18.92 0.17 -3.97
CA ILE A 218 18.20 0.57 -5.18
C ILE A 218 17.50 -0.68 -5.70
N GLU A 219 16.18 -0.68 -5.62
CA GLU A 219 15.34 -1.78 -6.09
C GLU A 219 15.31 -1.83 -7.62
N THR A 220 15.07 -3.02 -8.20
CA THR A 220 15.02 -3.24 -9.64
C THR A 220 13.61 -3.54 -10.14
N PHE A 221 13.28 -3.04 -11.33
CA PHE A 221 12.01 -3.36 -11.99
C PHE A 221 11.95 -4.87 -12.26
N SER A 222 10.82 -5.49 -11.98
CA SER A 222 10.56 -6.92 -12.13
C SER A 222 10.82 -7.39 -13.56
N HIS A 223 10.43 -6.59 -14.54
CA HIS A 223 10.60 -6.89 -15.96
C HIS A 223 12.03 -6.66 -16.49
N ALA A 224 12.90 -6.05 -15.69
CA ALA A 224 14.30 -5.80 -16.04
C ALA A 224 15.27 -6.85 -15.44
N ARG A 225 14.73 -7.92 -14.86
CA ARG A 225 15.50 -9.05 -14.29
C ARG A 225 15.59 -10.21 -15.27
#